data_AF-A0A836KEB0-F1
#
_entry.id   AF-A0A836KEB0-F1
#
_cell.length_a   1.000
_cell.length_b   1.000
_cell.length_c   1.000
_cell.angle_alpha   90.00
_cell.angle_beta   90.00
_cell.angle_gamma   90.00
#
_symmetry.space_group_name_H-M   'P 1'
#
loop_
_entity.id
_entity.type
_entity.pdbx_description
1 polymer ?
#
loop_
_entity_poly.entity_id
_entity_poly.type
_entity_poly.pdbx_seq_one_letter_code
_entity_poly.pdbx_strand_id
1 'polypeptide(L)'
;MSFFERPHRLASASSVVMGLKPETLREIDDYAVWMDKVRAELVAVYGEQAMESDVSHITYATSDSPTRFSSCITRDVFERLRDYKTLLGKIDSINGQLTEKTRLEEIMIAAIGQDAHDGKSLRQQQRDLLKLKASIAQLTRQEAELKYQLACVSPQLKNVFKADAVCISFA
;
A
#
# COMPACT_ATOMS: atom_id res chain seq x y z
N MET A 1 5.53 -12.86 -14.63
CA MET A 1 6.09 -13.65 -13.51
C MET A 1 4.93 -14.30 -12.77
N SER A 2 5.06 -15.54 -12.29
CA SER A 2 4.00 -16.18 -11.48
C SER A 2 4.05 -15.66 -10.04
N PHE A 3 2.87 -15.38 -9.49
CA PHE A 3 2.65 -14.92 -8.10
C PHE A 3 2.56 -16.07 -7.09
N PHE A 4 2.47 -17.30 -7.62
CA PHE A 4 2.26 -18.51 -6.85
C PHE A 4 3.54 -19.35 -6.86
N GLU A 5 3.79 -20.01 -5.74
CA GLU A 5 4.91 -20.94 -5.61
C GLU A 5 4.56 -22.28 -6.24
N ARG A 6 5.53 -22.88 -6.92
CA ARG A 6 5.42 -24.23 -7.47
C ARG A 6 6.47 -25.14 -6.82
N PRO A 7 6.17 -26.44 -6.60
CA PRO A 7 4.88 -27.08 -6.83
C PRO A 7 3.79 -26.60 -5.87
N HIS A 8 2.52 -26.71 -6.29
CA HIS A 8 1.39 -26.41 -5.41
C HIS A 8 1.36 -27.38 -4.22
N ARG A 9 0.93 -26.89 -3.05
CA ARG A 9 1.02 -27.62 -1.78
C ARG A 9 0.01 -28.76 -1.70
N LEU A 10 -1.19 -28.56 -2.26
CA LEU A 10 -2.24 -29.56 -2.31
C LEU A 10 -3.15 -29.32 -3.53
N ALA A 11 -3.63 -30.39 -4.14
CA ALA A 11 -4.66 -30.35 -5.18
C ALA A 11 -5.68 -31.46 -4.93
N SER A 12 -6.95 -31.10 -4.99
CA SER A 12 -8.09 -32.01 -4.85
C SER A 12 -9.24 -31.55 -5.75
N ALA A 13 -10.29 -32.37 -5.87
CA ALA A 13 -11.45 -32.02 -6.67
C ALA A 13 -12.20 -30.77 -6.17
N SER A 14 -12.14 -30.47 -4.86
CA SER A 14 -12.88 -29.36 -4.25
C SER A 14 -12.02 -28.16 -3.89
N SER A 15 -10.69 -28.31 -3.86
CA SER A 15 -9.79 -27.20 -3.56
C SER A 15 -8.35 -27.41 -4.03
N VAL A 16 -7.66 -26.30 -4.25
CA VAL A 16 -6.22 -26.23 -4.52
C VAL A 16 -5.56 -25.28 -3.52
N VAL A 17 -4.45 -25.71 -2.92
CA VAL A 17 -3.63 -24.89 -2.03
C VAL A 17 -2.33 -24.50 -2.72
N MET A 18 -2.10 -23.20 -2.86
CA MET A 18 -0.93 -22.62 -3.53
C MET A 18 -0.14 -21.76 -2.54
N GLY A 19 1.20 -21.86 -2.56
CA GLY A 19 2.05 -20.91 -1.85
C GLY A 19 1.97 -19.53 -2.50
N LEU A 20 2.06 -18.47 -1.71
CA LEU A 20 2.11 -17.09 -2.18
C LEU A 20 3.52 -16.54 -2.05
N LYS A 21 3.99 -15.83 -3.07
CA LYS A 21 5.17 -15.01 -2.91
C LYS A 21 4.88 -13.82 -1.98
N PRO A 22 5.83 -13.40 -1.12
CA PRO A 22 5.60 -12.38 -0.08
C PRO A 22 5.10 -11.02 -0.59
N GLU A 23 5.37 -10.70 -1.86
CA GLU A 23 5.07 -9.40 -2.46
C GLU A 23 3.74 -9.38 -3.24
N THR A 24 3.16 -10.56 -3.53
CA THR A 24 2.01 -10.72 -4.41
C THR A 24 0.82 -9.81 -4.04
N LEU A 25 0.36 -9.87 -2.80
CA LEU A 25 -0.80 -9.09 -2.33
C LEU A 25 -0.43 -7.62 -2.06
N ARG A 26 0.86 -7.26 -2.10
CA ARG A 26 1.31 -5.86 -2.05
C ARG A 26 1.36 -5.24 -3.43
N GLU A 27 1.61 -6.04 -4.47
CA GLU A 27 1.66 -5.55 -5.85
C GLU A 27 0.25 -5.38 -6.44
N ILE A 28 -0.65 -6.33 -6.22
CA ILE A 28 -1.99 -6.32 -6.80
C ILE A 28 -2.95 -5.56 -5.87
N ASP A 29 -3.55 -4.46 -6.36
CA ASP A 29 -4.55 -3.63 -5.65
C ASP A 29 -5.93 -3.66 -6.31
N ASP A 30 -6.15 -4.64 -7.19
CA ASP A 30 -7.43 -4.89 -7.83
C ASP A 30 -7.82 -6.36 -7.75
N TYR A 31 -9.03 -6.61 -7.25
CA TYR A 31 -9.54 -7.96 -7.05
C TYR A 31 -9.81 -8.71 -8.36
N ALA A 32 -10.24 -8.02 -9.43
CA ALA A 32 -10.46 -8.66 -10.71
C ALA A 32 -9.12 -9.12 -11.31
N VAL A 33 -8.10 -8.26 -11.24
CA VAL A 33 -6.74 -8.62 -11.65
C VAL A 33 -6.22 -9.81 -10.85
N TRP A 34 -6.46 -9.84 -9.54
CA TRP A 34 -6.12 -10.99 -8.70
C TRP A 34 -6.79 -12.28 -9.18
N MET A 35 -8.10 -12.23 -9.43
CA MET A 35 -8.86 -13.39 -9.91
C MET A 35 -8.35 -13.88 -11.27
N ASP A 36 -8.01 -12.98 -12.18
CA ASP A 36 -7.43 -13.34 -13.47
C ASP A 36 -6.09 -14.07 -13.30
N LYS A 37 -5.24 -13.65 -12.34
CA LYS A 37 -3.98 -14.33 -12.03
C LYS A 37 -4.20 -15.70 -11.42
N VAL A 38 -5.18 -15.85 -10.53
CA VAL A 38 -5.56 -17.15 -9.96
C VAL A 38 -6.02 -18.10 -11.07
N ARG A 39 -6.93 -17.66 -11.93
CA ARG A 39 -7.44 -18.45 -13.06
C ARG A 39 -6.32 -18.85 -14.01
N ALA A 40 -5.47 -17.90 -14.40
CA ALA A 40 -4.34 -18.17 -15.28
C ALA A 40 -3.36 -19.19 -14.69
N GLU A 41 -3.08 -19.15 -13.39
CA GLU A 41 -2.22 -20.13 -12.72
C GLU A 41 -2.85 -21.52 -12.72
N LEU A 42 -4.14 -21.62 -12.37
CA LEU A 42 -4.85 -22.89 -12.33
C LEU A 42 -4.91 -23.55 -13.72
N VAL A 43 -5.20 -22.78 -14.77
CA VAL A 43 -5.15 -23.27 -16.17
C VAL A 43 -3.74 -23.71 -16.54
N ALA A 44 -2.72 -22.94 -16.17
CA ALA A 44 -1.34 -23.26 -16.53
C ALA A 44 -0.80 -24.54 -15.86
N VAL A 45 -1.32 -24.93 -14.70
CA VAL A 45 -0.86 -26.11 -13.94
C VAL A 45 -1.76 -27.32 -14.13
N TYR A 46 -3.08 -27.12 -14.21
CA TYR A 46 -4.07 -28.20 -14.23
C TYR A 46 -4.87 -28.28 -15.53
N GLY A 47 -4.68 -27.34 -16.46
CA GLY A 47 -5.42 -27.26 -17.72
C GLY A 47 -6.78 -26.56 -17.58
N GLU A 48 -7.47 -26.36 -18.70
CA GLU A 48 -8.76 -25.65 -18.76
C GLU A 48 -9.87 -26.34 -17.95
N GLN A 49 -9.77 -27.66 -17.75
CA GLN A 49 -10.71 -28.46 -16.95
C GLN A 49 -10.81 -27.96 -15.50
N ALA A 50 -9.74 -27.39 -14.95
CA ALA A 50 -9.76 -26.82 -13.60
C ALA A 50 -10.64 -25.56 -13.50
N MET A 51 -11.04 -24.97 -14.62
CA MET A 51 -11.98 -23.84 -14.68
C MET A 51 -13.43 -24.26 -14.93
N GLU A 52 -13.72 -25.55 -15.06
CA GLU A 52 -15.10 -26.03 -15.21
C GLU A 52 -15.94 -25.77 -13.96
N SER A 53 -15.30 -25.79 -12.79
CA SER A 53 -15.92 -25.39 -11.52
C SER A 53 -15.67 -23.91 -11.23
N ASP A 54 -16.71 -23.24 -10.74
CA ASP A 54 -16.60 -21.86 -10.28
C ASP A 54 -15.80 -21.78 -8.97
N VAL A 55 -14.95 -20.76 -8.84
CA VAL A 55 -14.28 -20.46 -7.57
C VAL A 55 -15.32 -19.92 -6.59
N SER A 56 -15.55 -20.67 -5.50
CA SER A 56 -16.53 -20.31 -4.48
C SER A 56 -15.97 -19.31 -3.47
N HIS A 57 -14.79 -19.61 -2.91
CA HIS A 57 -14.10 -18.73 -1.97
C HIS A 57 -12.59 -18.93 -2.02
N ILE A 58 -11.87 -17.86 -1.74
CA ILE A 58 -10.42 -17.87 -1.58
C ILE A 58 -10.12 -17.56 -0.13
N THR A 59 -9.49 -18.50 0.56
CA THR A 59 -9.01 -18.32 1.93
C THR A 59 -7.51 -18.29 1.96
N TYR A 60 -6.91 -17.67 2.98
CA TYR A 60 -5.46 -17.63 3.13
C TYR A 60 -5.02 -18.10 4.51
N ALA A 61 -3.81 -18.66 4.55
CA ALA A 61 -3.06 -18.98 5.75
C ALA A 61 -1.88 -18.02 5.89
N THR A 62 -1.50 -17.72 7.13
CA THR A 62 -0.36 -16.84 7.42
C THR A 62 0.87 -17.66 7.79
N SER A 63 2.05 -17.04 7.70
CA SER A 63 3.30 -17.64 8.19
C SER A 63 3.22 -18.11 9.65
N ASP A 64 2.44 -17.41 10.48
CA ASP A 64 2.25 -17.72 11.91
C ASP A 64 1.29 -18.92 12.13
N SER A 65 0.50 -19.30 11.12
CA SER A 65 -0.50 -20.37 11.18
C SER A 65 -0.70 -21.00 9.80
N PRO A 66 0.31 -21.72 9.28
CA PRO A 66 0.41 -22.11 7.86
C PRO A 66 -0.65 -23.12 7.41
N THR A 67 -1.34 -23.79 8.34
CA THR A 67 -2.38 -24.78 8.06
C THR A 67 -3.80 -24.25 8.31
N ARG A 68 -3.95 -23.00 8.76
CA ARG A 68 -5.24 -22.43 9.14
C ARG A 68 -5.74 -21.43 8.09
N PHE A 69 -6.74 -21.86 7.32
CA PHE A 69 -7.39 -21.08 6.26
C PHE A 69 -8.72 -20.47 6.73
N SER A 70 -8.66 -19.56 7.72
CA SER A 70 -9.88 -19.00 8.34
C SER A 70 -10.23 -17.57 7.89
N SER A 71 -9.41 -16.95 7.06
CA SER A 71 -9.62 -15.58 6.57
C SER A 71 -9.76 -15.60 5.06
N CYS A 72 -10.66 -14.79 4.53
CA CYS A 72 -10.97 -14.76 3.09
C CYS A 72 -10.24 -13.62 2.38
N ILE A 73 -9.84 -13.87 1.13
CA ILE A 73 -9.45 -12.85 0.17
C ILE A 73 -10.72 -12.39 -0.55
N THR A 74 -11.16 -11.18 -0.26
CA THR A 74 -12.37 -10.58 -0.82
C THR A 74 -12.07 -9.27 -1.54
N ARG A 75 -13.05 -8.70 -2.24
CA ARG A 75 -12.93 -7.37 -2.85
C ARG A 75 -12.56 -6.30 -1.81
N ASP A 76 -13.19 -6.32 -0.64
CA ASP A 76 -12.93 -5.38 0.45
C ASP A 76 -11.47 -5.38 0.92
N VAL A 77 -10.78 -6.53 0.84
CA VAL A 77 -9.34 -6.60 1.15
C VAL A 77 -8.54 -5.76 0.15
N PHE A 78 -8.88 -5.83 -1.14
CA PHE A 78 -8.22 -5.05 -2.18
C PHE A 78 -8.56 -3.56 -2.12
N GLU A 79 -9.78 -3.20 -1.73
CA GLU A 79 -10.13 -1.81 -1.45
C GLU A 79 -9.26 -1.24 -0.32
N ARG A 80 -9.11 -1.97 0.79
CA ARG A 80 -8.22 -1.55 1.89
C ARG A 80 -6.74 -1.50 1.47
N LEU A 81 -6.27 -2.43 0.64
CA LEU A 81 -4.90 -2.39 0.08
C LEU A 81 -4.69 -1.14 -0.77
N ARG A 82 -5.68 -0.76 -1.58
CA ARG A 82 -5.65 0.46 -2.39
C ARG A 82 -5.63 1.73 -1.53
N ASP A 83 -6.46 1.78 -0.50
CA ASP A 83 -6.48 2.89 0.47
C ASP A 83 -5.12 3.02 1.16
N TYR A 84 -4.55 1.89 1.61
CA TYR A 84 -3.23 1.85 2.23
C TYR A 84 -2.14 2.40 1.31
N LYS A 85 -2.07 1.94 0.05
CA LYS A 85 -1.11 2.46 -0.94
C LYS A 85 -1.30 3.95 -1.23
N THR A 86 -2.56 4.38 -1.35
CA THR A 86 -2.91 5.78 -1.61
C THR A 86 -2.47 6.68 -0.45
N LEU A 87 -2.66 6.24 0.79
CA LEU A 87 -2.20 6.96 1.97
C LEU A 87 -0.67 7.06 2.02
N LEU A 88 0.05 5.97 1.73
CA LEU A 88 1.51 6.01 1.61
C LEU A 88 1.98 7.02 0.57
N GLY A 89 1.42 6.98 -0.65
CA GLY A 89 1.79 7.92 -1.71
C GLY A 89 1.51 9.40 -1.35
N LYS A 90 0.40 9.66 -0.65
CA LYS A 90 0.09 11.02 -0.13
C LYS A 90 1.10 11.47 0.93
N ILE A 91 1.48 10.59 1.86
CA ILE A 91 2.49 10.89 2.88
C ILE A 91 3.83 11.20 2.23
N ASP A 92 4.27 10.38 1.27
CA ASP A 92 5.54 10.59 0.56
C ASP A 92 5.55 11.92 -0.21
N SER A 93 4.44 12.26 -0.87
CA SER A 93 4.27 13.55 -1.52
C SER A 93 4.36 14.73 -0.53
N ILE A 94 3.71 14.65 0.63
CA ILE A 94 3.79 15.71 1.65
C ILE A 94 5.20 15.82 2.21
N ASN A 95 5.87 14.69 2.48
CA ASN A 95 7.26 14.69 2.94
C ASN A 95 8.19 15.35 1.92
N GLY A 96 7.99 15.11 0.62
CA GLY A 96 8.71 15.82 -0.44
C GLY A 96 8.51 17.33 -0.38
N GLN A 97 7.26 17.79 -0.27
CA GLN A 97 6.94 19.23 -0.16
C GLN A 97 7.50 19.87 1.12
N LEU A 98 7.44 19.18 2.25
CA LEU A 98 8.05 19.63 3.50
C LEU A 98 9.56 19.77 3.35
N THR A 99 10.23 18.77 2.77
CA THR A 99 11.68 18.81 2.53
C THR A 99 12.07 20.02 1.68
N GLU A 100 11.36 20.27 0.58
CA GLU A 100 11.59 21.42 -0.28
C GLU A 100 11.38 22.75 0.46
N LYS A 101 10.27 22.88 1.18
CA LYS A 101 9.91 24.12 1.88
C LYS A 101 10.84 24.42 3.06
N THR A 102 11.26 23.42 3.82
CA THR A 102 12.26 23.59 4.89
C THR A 102 13.59 24.07 4.31
N ARG A 103 14.02 23.51 3.17
CA ARG A 103 15.22 24.00 2.49
C ARG A 103 15.08 25.45 2.00
N LEU A 104 13.92 25.82 1.47
CA LEU A 104 13.63 27.21 1.11
C LEU A 104 13.62 28.14 2.33
N GLU A 105 13.13 27.67 3.47
CA GLU A 105 13.13 28.41 4.72
C GLU A 105 14.56 28.73 5.18
N GLU A 106 15.45 27.73 5.17
CA GLU A 106 16.86 27.90 5.50
C GLU A 106 17.55 28.94 4.61
N ILE A 107 17.30 28.87 3.29
CA ILE A 107 17.84 29.84 2.32
C ILE A 107 17.32 31.25 2.61
N MET A 108 16.02 31.41 2.87
CA MET A 108 15.42 32.71 3.19
C MET A 108 15.95 33.29 4.50
N ILE A 109 16.12 32.47 5.53
CA ILE A 109 16.71 32.89 6.80
C ILE A 109 18.15 33.38 6.60
N ALA A 110 18.95 32.64 5.83
CA ALA A 110 20.31 33.05 5.50
C ALA A 110 20.36 34.37 4.72
N ALA A 111 19.50 34.53 3.71
CA ALA A 111 19.43 35.75 2.90
C ALA A 111 19.05 36.99 3.75
N ILE A 112 18.05 36.87 4.62
CA ILE A 112 17.65 37.95 5.54
C ILE A 112 18.80 38.33 6.49
N GLY A 113 19.61 37.36 6.91
CA GLY A 113 20.80 37.60 7.74
C GLY A 113 21.92 38.36 7.03
N GLN A 114 21.95 38.34 5.69
CA GLN A 114 22.95 39.01 4.85
C GLN A 114 22.46 40.37 4.30
N ASP A 115 21.16 40.53 4.06
CA ASP A 115 20.54 41.76 3.54
C ASP A 115 20.25 42.78 4.65
N ALA A 116 21.26 43.52 5.12
CA ALA A 116 21.11 44.57 6.13
C ALA A 116 20.77 45.97 5.57
N HIS A 117 20.70 46.15 4.23
CA HIS A 117 20.82 47.48 3.62
C HIS A 117 19.53 48.13 3.09
N ASP A 118 18.41 47.42 2.92
CA ASP A 118 17.14 48.04 2.47
C ASP A 118 15.93 47.57 3.29
N GLY A 119 15.44 48.44 4.18
CA GLY A 119 14.39 48.12 5.16
C GLY A 119 13.02 47.79 4.54
N LYS A 120 12.73 48.22 3.30
CA LYS A 120 11.50 47.81 2.58
C LYS A 120 11.62 46.38 2.05
N SER A 121 12.77 46.01 1.49
CA SER A 121 13.07 44.65 1.02
C SER A 121 13.00 43.64 2.17
N LEU A 122 13.63 43.98 3.30
CA LEU A 122 13.67 43.12 4.49
C LEU A 122 12.28 42.84 5.08
N ARG A 123 11.39 43.84 5.13
CA ARG A 123 10.00 43.64 5.57
C ARG A 123 9.22 42.69 4.65
N GLN A 124 9.47 42.75 3.34
CA GLN A 124 8.81 41.87 2.39
C GLN A 124 9.33 40.43 2.53
N GLN A 125 10.65 40.24 2.60
CA GLN A 125 11.27 38.93 2.85
C GLN A 125 10.76 38.30 4.16
N GLN A 126 10.63 39.07 5.24
CA GLN A 126 10.06 38.60 6.50
C GLN A 126 8.59 38.15 6.38
N ARG A 127 7.76 38.87 5.61
CA ARG A 127 6.37 38.48 5.36
C ARG A 127 6.30 37.17 4.57
N ASP A 128 7.15 37.00 3.58
CA ASP A 128 7.16 35.79 2.77
C ASP A 128 7.71 34.59 3.55
N LEU A 129 8.70 34.80 4.43
CA LEU A 129 9.15 33.80 5.40
C LEU A 129 8.02 33.37 6.35
N LEU A 130 7.21 34.31 6.86
CA LEU A 130 6.05 33.98 7.72
C LEU A 130 5.01 33.14 6.98
N LYS A 131 4.71 33.45 5.71
CA LYS A 131 3.82 32.65 4.88
C LYS A 131 4.38 31.24 4.64
N LEU A 132 5.69 31.15 4.38
CA LEU A 132 6.36 29.87 4.19
C LEU A 132 6.28 29.01 5.46
N LYS A 133 6.57 29.58 6.62
CA LYS A 133 6.41 28.91 7.93
C LYS A 133 4.98 28.44 8.19
N ALA A 134 3.99 29.26 7.85
CA ALA A 134 2.59 28.87 7.97
C ALA A 134 2.24 27.69 7.04
N SER A 135 2.75 27.70 5.82
CA SER A 135 2.58 26.59 4.87
C SER A 135 3.26 25.30 5.36
N ILE A 136 4.46 25.37 5.94
CA ILE A 136 5.14 24.23 6.57
C ILE A 136 4.29 23.68 7.70
N ALA A 137 3.83 24.54 8.62
CA ALA A 137 2.99 24.11 9.74
C ALA A 137 1.68 23.43 9.29
N GLN A 138 1.05 23.93 8.22
CA GLN A 138 -0.12 23.30 7.63
C GLN A 138 0.20 21.90 7.08
N LEU A 139 1.28 21.77 6.31
CA LEU A 139 1.71 20.49 5.75
C LEU A 139 2.06 19.48 6.85
N THR A 140 2.73 19.90 7.92
CA THR A 140 3.01 19.03 9.08
C THR A 140 1.74 18.49 9.73
N ARG A 141 0.68 19.31 9.82
CA ARG A 141 -0.63 18.84 10.34
C ARG A 141 -1.27 17.82 9.40
N GLN A 142 -1.24 18.08 8.10
CA GLN A 142 -1.77 17.16 7.09
C GLN A 142 -1.00 15.82 7.09
N GLU A 143 0.33 15.87 7.22
CA GLU A 143 1.18 14.68 7.36
C GLU A 143 0.78 13.85 8.58
N ALA A 144 0.58 14.50 9.74
CA ALA A 144 0.16 13.84 10.97
C ALA A 144 -1.23 13.19 10.84
N GLU A 145 -2.18 13.86 10.18
CA GLU A 145 -3.50 13.31 9.91
C GLU A 145 -3.43 12.06 9.01
N LEU A 146 -2.66 12.12 7.91
CA LEU A 146 -2.48 10.97 7.03
C LEU A 146 -1.79 9.81 7.74
N LYS A 147 -0.78 10.08 8.58
CA LYS A 147 -0.13 9.05 9.41
C LYS A 147 -1.11 8.39 10.37
N TYR A 148 -2.03 9.16 10.95
CA TYR A 148 -3.09 8.61 11.78
C TYR A 148 -4.03 7.71 10.97
N GLN A 149 -4.51 8.17 9.81
CA GLN A 149 -5.35 7.35 8.92
C GLN A 149 -4.65 6.05 8.51
N LEU A 150 -3.36 6.11 8.17
CA LEU A 150 -2.55 4.94 7.85
C LEU A 150 -2.45 3.97 9.05
N ALA A 151 -2.30 4.50 10.26
CA ALA A 151 -2.27 3.72 11.50
C ALA A 151 -3.62 3.03 11.81
N CYS A 152 -4.74 3.57 11.32
CA CYS A 152 -6.05 2.91 11.42
C CYS A 152 -6.22 1.77 10.42
N VAL A 153 -5.71 1.92 9.19
CA VAL A 153 -5.87 0.91 8.11
C VAL A 153 -4.84 -0.22 8.22
N SER A 154 -3.60 0.09 8.56
CA SER A 154 -2.49 -0.88 8.62
C SER A 154 -2.77 -2.14 9.46
N PRO A 155 -3.34 -2.05 10.68
CA PRO A 155 -3.66 -3.22 11.50
C PRO A 155 -4.64 -4.19 10.84
N GLN A 156 -5.56 -3.67 10.01
CA GLN A 156 -6.58 -4.46 9.32
C GLN A 156 -5.98 -5.32 8.21
N LEU A 157 -4.84 -4.90 7.66
CA LEU A 157 -4.10 -5.60 6.61
C LEU A 157 -2.95 -6.45 7.16
N LYS A 158 -2.68 -6.40 8.47
CA LYS A 158 -1.55 -7.10 9.11
C LYS A 158 -1.48 -8.58 8.73
N ASN A 159 -2.62 -9.27 8.73
CA ASN A 159 -2.67 -10.69 8.39
C ASN A 159 -2.56 -10.94 6.89
N VAL A 160 -3.08 -10.02 6.07
CA VAL A 160 -2.96 -10.08 4.60
C VAL A 160 -1.50 -9.97 4.18
N PHE A 161 -0.72 -9.09 4.81
CA PHE A 161 0.72 -8.95 4.56
C PHE A 161 1.58 -10.12 5.06
N LYS A 162 1.00 -11.02 5.85
CA LYS A 162 1.62 -12.26 6.32
C LYS A 162 1.11 -13.49 5.59
N ALA A 163 0.22 -13.32 4.61
CA ALA A 163 -0.33 -14.44 3.85
C ALA A 163 0.78 -15.16 3.10
N ASP A 164 0.90 -16.46 3.34
CA ASP A 164 1.94 -17.33 2.79
C ASP A 164 1.37 -18.42 1.88
N ALA A 165 0.08 -18.71 2.02
CA ALA A 165 -0.62 -19.63 1.12
C ALA A 165 -2.08 -19.23 0.96
N VAL A 166 -2.66 -19.61 -0.17
CA VAL A 166 -4.08 -19.50 -0.46
C VAL A 166 -4.69 -20.86 -0.75
N CYS A 167 -5.89 -21.07 -0.25
CA CYS A 167 -6.75 -22.19 -0.62
C CYS A 167 -7.87 -21.64 -1.52
N ILE A 168 -7.91 -22.13 -2.75
CA ILE A 168 -8.96 -21.86 -3.72
C ILE A 168 -9.96 -23.00 -3.60
N SER A 169 -11.17 -22.71 -3.16
CA SER A 169 -12.25 -23.67 -3.08
C SER A 169 -13.14 -23.56 -4.30
N PHE A 170 -13.59 -24.70 -4.81
CA PHE A 170 -14.47 -24.80 -5.99
C PHE A 170 -15.90 -25.14 -5.55
N ALA A 171 -16.89 -24.70 -6.34
CA ALA A 171 -18.30 -25.03 -6.20
C ALA A 171 -18.70 -26.22 -7.09
#